data_AF-A0A7C3P5A9-F1
#
_entry.id   AF-A0A7C3P5A9-F1
#
_cell.length_a   1.000
_cell.length_b   1.000
_cell.length_c   1.000
_cell.angle_alpha   90.00
_cell.angle_beta   90.00
_cell.angle_gamma   90.00
#
_symmetry.space_group_name_H-M   'P 1'
#
loop_
_entity.id
_entity.type
_entity.pdbx_description
1 polymer ?
#
loop_
_entity_poly.entity_id
_entity_poly.type
_entity_poly.pdbx_seq_one_letter_code
_entity_poly.pdbx_strand_id
1 'polypeptide(L)'
;LEIHDYKTSSRLPPREEVDSDRQLAFYHMGVEGKWKDIREIRLVWHYLAFDTEITSSRTPEELQQLRQETMELIQQIESDRQFLPKEGPLCDWCDYQGFCPKRKHLVRVEALLLNEYLNEEGVTLVNRYVAMRERKRLLNEEIDAELAKIEEALCAYAQKEEIDAVYGSDHVARIKIETKEKYPLKGDQRRRILDELIKKAGKWMEVSDLNPWMLSRVIERGEWDSLLVRKVREFSTQEERRSITVSKLKERE
;
A
#
# COMPACT_ATOMS: atom_id res chain seq x y z
N LEU A 1 21.29 -23.52 39.62
CA LEU A 1 19.90 -24.00 39.80
C LEU A 1 19.27 -24.12 38.41
N GLU A 2 18.31 -25.03 38.22
CA GLU A 2 17.66 -25.24 36.92
C GLU A 2 16.14 -25.14 37.04
N ILE A 3 15.52 -24.58 36.01
CA ILE A 3 14.07 -24.49 35.87
C ILE A 3 13.70 -25.27 34.62
N HIS A 4 12.91 -26.33 34.79
CA HIS A 4 12.53 -27.23 33.71
C HIS A 4 11.07 -27.04 33.32
N ASP A 5 10.81 -26.86 32.03
CA ASP A 5 9.47 -26.75 31.45
C ASP A 5 9.26 -27.84 30.39
N TYR A 6 8.26 -28.68 30.60
CA TYR A 6 7.99 -29.84 29.75
C TYR A 6 6.92 -29.49 28.72
N LYS A 7 7.31 -29.47 27.45
CA LYS A 7 6.47 -29.15 26.29
C LYS A 7 6.09 -30.41 25.52
N THR A 8 4.81 -30.50 25.16
CA THR A 8 4.24 -31.55 24.31
C THR A 8 4.01 -31.10 22.87
N SER A 9 4.52 -29.93 22.48
CA SER A 9 4.32 -29.39 21.13
C SER A 9 4.94 -30.28 20.05
N SER A 10 4.25 -30.38 18.92
CA SER A 10 4.71 -31.10 17.72
C SER A 10 5.66 -30.28 16.84
N ARG A 11 6.17 -29.15 17.35
CA ARG A 11 7.14 -28.29 16.68
C ARG A 11 8.24 -27.91 17.68
N LEU A 12 9.48 -27.94 17.20
CA LEU A 12 10.63 -27.35 17.88
C LEU A 12 10.74 -25.87 17.49
N PRO A 13 10.85 -24.94 18.45
CA PRO A 13 11.12 -23.54 18.15
C PRO A 13 12.58 -23.34 17.75
N PRO A 14 12.88 -22.27 16.98
CA PRO A 14 14.25 -21.82 16.78
C PRO A 14 14.85 -21.31 18.10
N ARG A 15 16.17 -21.36 18.22
CA ARG A 15 16.88 -20.97 19.43
C ARG A 15 16.63 -19.52 19.86
N GLU A 16 16.56 -18.61 18.89
CA GLU A 16 16.26 -17.19 19.12
C GLU A 16 14.89 -16.96 19.79
N GLU A 17 13.90 -17.78 19.48
CA GLU A 17 12.58 -17.72 20.12
C GLU A 17 12.66 -18.18 21.58
N VAL A 18 13.42 -19.24 21.86
CA VAL A 18 13.65 -19.73 23.23
C VAL A 18 14.48 -18.74 24.06
N ASP A 19 15.47 -18.11 23.46
CA ASP A 19 16.34 -17.13 24.11
C ASP A 19 15.63 -15.79 24.36
N SER A 20 14.57 -15.48 23.62
CA SER A 20 13.72 -14.31 23.86
C SER A 20 12.40 -14.61 24.58
N ASP A 21 12.09 -15.89 24.83
CA ASP A 21 10.87 -16.28 25.52
C ASP A 21 10.84 -15.77 26.96
N ARG A 22 9.70 -15.17 27.32
CA ARG A 22 9.47 -14.54 28.63
C ARG A 22 9.06 -15.52 29.72
N GLN A 23 8.56 -16.71 29.37
CA GLN A 23 7.93 -17.63 30.32
C GLN A 23 8.91 -18.08 31.40
N LEU A 24 10.02 -18.73 31.01
CA LEU A 24 11.01 -19.18 31.99
C LEU A 24 11.82 -18.03 32.61
N ALA A 25 11.96 -16.91 31.92
CA ALA A 25 12.57 -15.70 32.47
C ALA A 25 11.77 -15.11 33.65
N PHE A 26 10.43 -15.21 33.64
CA PHE A 26 9.62 -14.84 34.80
C PHE A 26 9.88 -15.76 36.00
N TYR A 27 10.02 -17.07 35.77
CA TYR A 27 10.38 -18.00 36.83
C TYR A 27 11.78 -17.72 37.39
N HIS A 28 12.75 -17.39 36.53
CA HIS A 28 14.08 -16.93 36.94
C HIS A 28 13.98 -15.76 37.94
N MET A 29 13.27 -14.68 37.57
CA MET A 29 13.07 -13.53 38.46
C MET A 29 12.42 -13.91 39.79
N GLY A 30 11.44 -14.82 39.76
CA GLY A 30 10.77 -15.32 40.97
C GLY A 30 11.72 -16.08 41.90
N VAL A 31 12.62 -16.89 41.33
CA VAL A 31 13.64 -17.64 42.09
C VAL A 31 14.67 -16.70 42.72
N GLU A 32 15.22 -15.74 41.97
CA GLU A 32 16.17 -14.75 42.51
C GLU A 32 15.55 -13.89 43.62
N GLY A 33 14.29 -13.52 43.47
CA GLY A 33 13.56 -12.76 44.49
C GLY A 33 13.38 -13.51 45.81
N LYS A 34 13.37 -14.85 45.77
CA LYS A 34 13.13 -15.71 46.93
C LYS A 34 14.41 -16.22 47.59
N TRP A 35 15.47 -16.47 46.81
CA TRP A 35 16.72 -17.03 47.32
C TRP A 35 17.93 -16.20 46.84
N LYS A 36 18.59 -15.52 47.77
CA LYS A 36 19.68 -14.57 47.49
C LYS A 36 21.05 -15.20 47.19
N ASP A 37 21.22 -16.48 47.49
CA ASP A 37 22.51 -17.19 47.36
C ASP A 37 22.67 -17.92 46.02
N ILE A 38 21.70 -17.78 45.11
CA ILE A 38 21.74 -18.41 43.79
C ILE A 38 22.57 -17.54 42.85
N ARG A 39 23.68 -18.09 42.36
CA ARG A 39 24.60 -17.39 41.45
C ARG A 39 24.26 -17.56 39.98
N GLU A 40 23.63 -18.69 39.63
CA GLU A 40 23.35 -19.04 38.24
C GLU A 40 22.07 -19.88 38.14
N ILE A 41 21.22 -19.51 37.19
CA ILE A 41 19.96 -20.18 36.86
C ILE A 41 19.98 -20.56 35.38
N ARG A 42 19.77 -21.84 35.09
CA ARG A 42 19.59 -22.36 33.73
C ARG A 42 18.12 -22.63 33.45
N LEU A 43 17.66 -22.25 32.27
CA LEU A 43 16.29 -22.42 31.81
C LEU A 43 16.28 -23.57 30.79
N VAL A 44 15.53 -24.63 31.05
CA VAL A 44 15.57 -25.85 30.25
C VAL A 44 14.16 -26.17 29.77
N TRP A 45 13.97 -26.19 28.45
CA TRP A 45 12.75 -26.67 27.82
C TRP A 45 12.94 -28.10 27.33
N HIS A 46 12.06 -28.99 27.76
CA HIS A 46 12.01 -30.38 27.31
C HIS A 46 10.93 -30.54 26.25
N TYR A 47 11.32 -30.84 25.00
CA TYR A 47 10.39 -31.12 23.90
C TYR A 47 10.19 -32.63 23.76
N LEU A 48 9.19 -33.16 24.47
CA LEU A 48 8.97 -34.60 24.65
C LEU A 48 8.74 -35.35 23.33
N ALA A 49 8.06 -34.71 22.37
CA ALA A 49 7.79 -35.32 21.06
C ALA A 49 9.05 -35.53 20.21
N PHE A 50 10.13 -34.84 20.55
CA PHE A 50 11.41 -34.87 19.82
C PHE A 50 12.55 -35.44 20.66
N ASP A 51 12.29 -35.82 21.92
CA ASP A 51 13.31 -36.24 22.89
C ASP A 51 14.51 -35.27 22.92
N THR A 52 14.21 -33.96 22.94
CA THR A 52 15.21 -32.89 22.80
C THR A 52 15.07 -31.86 23.92
N GLU A 53 16.22 -31.45 24.47
CA GLU A 53 16.32 -30.36 25.44
C GLU A 53 16.90 -29.10 24.77
N ILE A 54 16.32 -27.95 25.08
CA ILE A 54 16.88 -26.64 24.71
C ILE A 54 17.16 -25.86 25.99
N THR A 55 18.42 -25.48 26.16
CA THR A 55 18.87 -24.73 27.34
C THR A 55 19.15 -23.28 26.98
N SER A 56 18.67 -22.38 27.84
CA SER A 56 18.92 -20.94 27.76
C SER A 56 19.27 -20.37 29.14
N SER A 57 19.76 -19.15 29.14
CA SER A 57 20.09 -18.36 30.34
C SER A 57 19.66 -16.92 30.12
N ARG A 58 19.54 -16.13 31.19
CA ARG A 58 19.27 -14.70 31.10
C ARG A 58 20.33 -13.91 31.82
N THR A 59 20.78 -12.80 31.23
CA THR A 59 21.64 -11.84 31.94
C THR A 59 20.79 -10.94 32.84
N PRO A 60 21.40 -10.29 33.85
CA PRO A 60 20.70 -9.32 34.69
C PRO A 60 20.03 -8.19 33.88
N GLU A 61 20.67 -7.74 32.80
CA GLU A 61 20.17 -6.70 31.92
C GLU A 61 18.93 -7.15 31.14
N GLU A 62 18.94 -8.38 30.61
CA GLU A 62 17.79 -8.97 29.91
C GLU A 62 16.58 -9.12 30.84
N LEU A 63 16.81 -9.55 32.10
CA LEU A 63 15.76 -9.64 33.11
C LEU A 63 15.22 -8.27 33.50
N GLN A 64 16.09 -7.26 33.63
CA GLN A 64 15.67 -5.90 33.92
C GLN A 64 14.85 -5.31 32.78
N GLN A 65 15.26 -5.53 31.53
CA GLN A 65 14.51 -5.10 30.36
C GLN A 65 13.14 -5.76 30.29
N LEU A 66 13.08 -7.10 30.40
CA LEU A 66 11.81 -7.83 30.41
C LEU A 66 10.88 -7.34 31.53
N ARG A 67 11.43 -7.04 32.71
CA ARG A 67 10.67 -6.48 33.83
C ARG A 67 10.06 -5.13 33.48
N GLN A 68 10.85 -4.23 32.89
CA GLN A 68 10.37 -2.90 32.50
C GLN A 68 9.26 -3.00 31.45
N GLU A 69 9.47 -3.76 30.37
CA GLU A 69 8.48 -3.99 29.32
C GLU A 69 7.19 -4.62 29.87
N THR A 70 7.33 -5.54 30.81
CA THR A 70 6.17 -6.18 31.46
C THR A 70 5.41 -5.21 32.35
N MET A 71 6.09 -4.33 33.09
CA MET A 71 5.44 -3.31 33.92
C MET A 71 4.68 -2.28 33.07
N GLU A 72 5.26 -1.87 31.93
CA GLU A 72 4.59 -1.00 30.96
C GLU A 72 3.33 -1.68 30.39
N LEU A 73 3.42 -2.97 30.03
CA LEU A 73 2.28 -3.75 29.58
C LEU A 73 1.18 -3.85 30.65
N ILE A 74 1.55 -4.08 31.92
CA ILE A 74 0.59 -4.12 33.03
C ILE A 74 -0.14 -2.77 33.15
N GLN A 75 0.59 -1.66 33.15
CA GLN A 75 -0.01 -0.32 33.21
C GLN A 75 -0.95 -0.05 32.03
N GLN A 76 -0.58 -0.50 30.83
CA GLN A 76 -1.44 -0.42 29.66
C GLN A 76 -2.73 -1.23 29.86
N ILE A 77 -2.64 -2.47 30.36
CA ILE A 77 -3.80 -3.33 30.61
C ILE A 77 -4.72 -2.74 31.69
N GLU A 78 -4.15 -2.20 32.77
CA GLU A 78 -4.92 -1.61 33.87
C GLU A 78 -5.63 -0.30 33.50
N SER A 79 -5.03 0.46 32.57
CA SER A 79 -5.58 1.74 32.09
C SER A 79 -6.56 1.58 30.93
N ASP A 80 -6.50 0.48 30.17
CA ASP A 80 -7.44 0.22 29.09
C ASP A 80 -8.84 -0.09 29.64
N ARG A 81 -9.84 0.65 29.15
CA ARG A 81 -11.26 0.45 29.48
C ARG A 81 -12.06 -0.16 28.35
N GLN A 82 -11.48 -0.24 27.15
CA GLN A 82 -12.15 -0.64 25.92
C GLN A 82 -11.70 -2.03 25.46
N PHE A 83 -10.45 -2.41 25.71
CA PHE A 83 -9.88 -3.69 25.31
C PHE A 83 -10.13 -4.00 23.83
N LEU A 84 -9.79 -3.03 22.97
CA LEU A 84 -10.06 -3.16 21.54
C LEU A 84 -9.29 -4.35 20.95
N PRO A 85 -9.98 -5.31 20.31
CA PRO A 85 -9.33 -6.51 19.81
C PRO A 85 -8.45 -6.19 18.60
N LYS A 86 -7.29 -6.86 18.55
CA LYS A 86 -6.42 -6.89 17.39
C LYS A 86 -6.50 -8.26 16.74
N GLU A 87 -6.77 -8.29 15.44
CA GLU A 87 -6.79 -9.54 14.69
C GLU A 87 -5.38 -10.10 14.51
N GLY A 88 -5.26 -11.42 14.51
CA GLY A 88 -4.00 -12.13 14.35
C GLY A 88 -4.22 -13.63 14.13
N PRO A 89 -3.14 -14.42 14.00
CA PRO A 89 -3.21 -15.84 13.66
C PRO A 89 -3.97 -16.69 14.69
N LEU A 90 -4.09 -16.22 15.93
CA LEU A 90 -4.80 -16.90 17.00
C LEU A 90 -6.31 -16.71 16.96
N CYS A 91 -6.83 -15.81 16.10
CA CYS A 91 -8.26 -15.53 16.09
C CYS A 91 -9.10 -16.75 15.74
N ASP A 92 -8.61 -17.66 14.90
CA ASP A 92 -9.34 -18.88 14.50
C ASP A 92 -9.48 -19.90 15.64
N TRP A 93 -8.63 -19.78 16.66
CA TRP A 93 -8.60 -20.65 17.85
C TRP A 93 -9.15 -19.96 19.10
N CYS A 94 -9.67 -18.75 18.97
CA CYS A 94 -10.11 -17.95 20.11
C CYS A 94 -11.54 -18.34 20.54
N ASP A 95 -11.72 -18.70 21.81
CA ASP A 95 -13.03 -19.04 22.38
C ASP A 95 -13.98 -17.83 22.51
N TYR A 96 -13.44 -16.61 22.44
CA TYR A 96 -14.20 -15.36 22.61
C TYR A 96 -14.65 -14.73 21.28
N GLN A 97 -14.56 -15.45 20.15
CA GLN A 97 -14.95 -14.92 18.84
C GLN A 97 -16.41 -14.42 18.81
N GLY A 98 -17.32 -15.07 19.53
CA GLY A 98 -18.72 -14.65 19.65
C GLY A 98 -18.93 -13.31 20.36
N PHE A 99 -17.98 -12.86 21.18
CA PHE A 99 -18.02 -11.57 21.87
C PHE A 99 -17.17 -10.51 21.15
N CYS A 100 -16.17 -10.95 20.38
CA CYS A 100 -15.24 -10.08 19.70
C CYS A 100 -15.96 -9.22 18.65
N PRO A 101 -15.92 -7.87 18.72
CA PRO A 101 -16.58 -7.02 17.73
C PRO A 101 -16.07 -7.21 16.29
N LYS A 102 -14.89 -7.81 16.10
CA LYS A 102 -14.34 -8.15 14.77
C LYS A 102 -14.94 -9.41 14.16
N ARG A 103 -15.38 -10.36 14.99
CA ARG A 103 -15.80 -11.72 14.55
C ARG A 103 -17.18 -12.15 15.02
N LYS A 104 -17.83 -11.42 15.93
CA LYS A 104 -19.15 -11.79 16.46
C LYS A 104 -20.23 -11.96 15.39
N HIS A 105 -20.15 -11.19 14.29
CA HIS A 105 -21.07 -11.35 13.16
C HIS A 105 -20.79 -12.64 12.40
N LEU A 106 -19.52 -12.97 12.13
CA LEU A 106 -19.11 -14.23 11.50
C LEU A 106 -19.66 -15.44 12.27
N VAL A 107 -19.37 -15.51 13.57
CA VAL A 107 -19.87 -16.61 14.43
C VAL A 107 -21.40 -16.69 14.42
N ARG A 108 -22.08 -15.54 14.44
CA ARG A 108 -23.54 -15.50 14.38
C ARG A 108 -24.09 -16.07 13.07
N VAL A 109 -23.50 -15.71 11.93
CA VAL A 109 -24.01 -16.12 10.62
C VAL A 109 -23.62 -17.55 10.23
N GLU A 110 -22.50 -18.06 10.75
CA GLU A 110 -22.09 -19.47 10.59
C GLU A 110 -23.09 -20.45 11.22
N ALA A 111 -23.82 -20.02 12.25
CA ALA A 111 -24.84 -20.82 12.92
C ALA A 111 -26.19 -20.85 12.18
N LEU A 112 -26.38 -20.04 11.13
CA LEU A 112 -27.65 -19.93 10.41
C LEU A 112 -27.79 -20.98 9.31
N LEU A 113 -29.02 -21.44 9.07
CA LEU A 113 -29.32 -22.23 7.88
C LEU A 113 -29.18 -21.35 6.61
N LEU A 114 -28.93 -21.98 5.45
CA LEU A 114 -28.62 -21.24 4.21
C LEU A 114 -29.67 -20.17 3.84
N ASN A 115 -30.95 -20.49 3.98
CA ASN A 115 -32.04 -19.56 3.72
C ASN A 115 -32.08 -18.39 4.72
N GLU A 116 -31.74 -18.62 5.99
CA GLU A 116 -31.68 -17.59 7.01
C GLU A 116 -30.42 -16.72 6.85
N TYR A 117 -29.29 -17.33 6.52
CA TYR A 117 -28.02 -16.66 6.20
C TYR A 117 -28.20 -15.64 5.08
N LEU A 118 -28.81 -16.06 3.96
CA LEU A 118 -29.02 -15.17 2.80
C LEU A 118 -30.00 -14.03 3.07
N ASN A 119 -30.87 -14.17 4.08
CA ASN A 119 -31.82 -13.15 4.50
C ASN A 119 -31.33 -12.32 5.71
N GLU A 120 -30.13 -12.60 6.22
CA GLU A 120 -29.56 -11.83 7.32
C GLU A 120 -29.25 -10.40 6.85
N GLU A 121 -29.56 -9.41 7.69
CA GLU A 121 -29.50 -7.99 7.33
C GLU A 121 -28.09 -7.58 6.89
N GLY A 122 -27.07 -7.91 7.68
CA GLY A 122 -25.67 -7.61 7.38
C GLY A 122 -25.18 -8.26 6.09
N VAL A 123 -25.47 -9.55 5.90
CA VAL A 123 -25.15 -10.30 4.67
C VAL A 123 -25.81 -9.64 3.46
N THR A 124 -27.10 -9.31 3.56
CA THR A 124 -27.86 -8.66 2.48
C THR A 124 -27.27 -7.29 2.12
N LEU A 125 -26.92 -6.47 3.12
CA LEU A 125 -26.33 -5.16 2.91
C LEU A 125 -24.98 -5.24 2.19
N VAL A 126 -24.09 -6.14 2.62
CA VAL A 126 -22.78 -6.34 1.97
C VAL A 126 -22.96 -6.81 0.52
N ASN A 127 -23.83 -7.79 0.29
CA ASN A 127 -24.11 -8.31 -1.06
C ASN A 127 -24.64 -7.21 -1.98
N ARG A 128 -25.61 -6.43 -1.52
CA ARG A 128 -26.17 -5.31 -2.28
C ARG A 128 -25.12 -4.22 -2.54
N TYR A 129 -24.29 -3.90 -1.55
CA TYR A 129 -23.23 -2.91 -1.70
C TYR A 129 -22.23 -3.31 -2.79
N VAL A 130 -21.76 -4.57 -2.76
CA VAL A 130 -20.84 -5.10 -3.77
C VAL A 130 -21.49 -5.08 -5.16
N ALA A 131 -22.74 -5.53 -5.29
CA ALA A 131 -23.46 -5.51 -6.56
C ALA A 131 -23.61 -4.09 -7.14
N MET A 132 -23.95 -3.11 -6.29
CA MET A 132 -24.07 -1.71 -6.74
C MET A 132 -22.72 -1.09 -7.10
N ARG A 133 -21.65 -1.44 -6.38
CA ARG A 133 -20.28 -0.99 -6.69
C ARG A 133 -19.84 -1.52 -8.06
N GLU A 134 -20.15 -2.78 -8.34
CA GLU A 134 -19.85 -3.41 -9.62
C GLU A 134 -20.66 -2.79 -10.75
N ARG A 135 -21.96 -2.61 -10.57
CA ARG A 135 -22.81 -1.90 -11.54
C ARG A 135 -22.31 -0.49 -11.84
N LYS A 136 -21.87 0.24 -10.81
CA LYS A 136 -21.28 1.58 -10.97
C LYS A 136 -20.01 1.53 -11.82
N ARG A 137 -19.15 0.53 -11.59
CA ARG A 137 -17.92 0.35 -12.38
C ARG A 137 -18.25 0.16 -13.86
N LEU A 138 -19.14 -0.79 -14.17
CA LEU A 138 -19.53 -1.09 -15.55
C LEU A 138 -20.15 0.11 -16.26
N LEU A 139 -21.06 0.83 -15.57
CA LEU A 139 -21.68 2.03 -16.14
C LEU A 139 -20.65 3.15 -16.39
N ASN A 140 -19.68 3.32 -15.50
CA ASN A 140 -18.61 4.28 -15.71
C ASN A 140 -17.75 3.91 -16.93
N GLU A 141 -17.39 2.63 -17.07
CA GLU A 141 -16.63 2.14 -18.24
C GLU A 141 -17.41 2.36 -19.54
N GLU A 142 -18.73 2.13 -19.54
CA GLU A 142 -19.60 2.40 -20.68
C GLU A 142 -19.66 3.91 -21.00
N ILE A 143 -19.86 4.76 -19.99
CA ILE A 143 -19.88 6.22 -20.16
C ILE A 143 -18.53 6.73 -20.69
N ASP A 144 -17.41 6.25 -20.14
CA ASP A 144 -16.07 6.65 -20.57
C ASP A 144 -15.81 6.23 -22.02
N ALA A 145 -16.27 5.03 -22.43
CA ALA A 145 -16.17 4.57 -23.81
C ALA A 145 -17.02 5.41 -24.77
N GLU A 146 -18.25 5.77 -24.40
CA GLU A 146 -19.11 6.64 -25.19
C GLU A 146 -18.56 8.07 -25.27
N LEU A 147 -18.04 8.62 -24.16
CA LEU A 147 -17.38 9.92 -24.15
C LEU A 147 -16.17 9.93 -25.09
N ALA A 148 -15.32 8.89 -25.06
CA ALA A 148 -14.17 8.80 -25.97
C ALA A 148 -14.58 8.86 -27.44
N LYS A 149 -15.67 8.18 -27.83
CA LYS A 149 -16.23 8.24 -29.19
C LYS A 149 -16.72 9.65 -29.54
N ILE A 150 -17.41 10.31 -28.61
CA ILE A 150 -17.89 11.69 -28.79
C ILE A 150 -16.72 12.66 -28.92
N GLU A 151 -15.68 12.52 -28.10
CA GLU A 151 -14.48 13.35 -28.16
C GLU A 151 -13.74 13.17 -29.49
N GLU A 152 -13.62 11.94 -29.97
CA GLU A 152 -13.05 11.64 -31.29
C GLU A 152 -13.89 12.28 -32.41
N ALA A 153 -15.22 12.15 -32.35
CA ALA A 153 -16.14 12.75 -33.31
C ALA A 153 -16.08 14.29 -33.29
N LEU A 154 -15.99 14.91 -32.12
CA LEU A 154 -15.82 16.35 -31.96
C LEU A 154 -14.51 16.83 -32.58
N CYS A 155 -13.40 16.12 -32.33
CA CYS A 155 -12.12 16.43 -32.95
C CYS A 155 -12.17 16.31 -34.47
N ALA A 156 -12.77 15.23 -34.99
CA ALA A 156 -12.92 15.03 -36.43
C ALA A 156 -13.79 16.11 -37.09
N TYR A 157 -14.89 16.51 -36.43
CA TYR A 157 -15.74 17.60 -36.88
C TYR A 157 -14.99 18.94 -36.92
N ALA A 158 -14.27 19.27 -35.85
CA ALA A 158 -13.46 20.48 -35.77
C ALA A 158 -12.35 20.54 -36.84
N GLN A 159 -11.67 19.42 -37.10
CA GLN A 159 -10.69 19.32 -38.18
C GLN A 159 -11.32 19.52 -39.55
N LYS A 160 -12.47 18.89 -39.81
CA LYS A 160 -13.17 18.97 -41.09
C LYS A 160 -13.66 20.39 -41.40
N GLU A 161 -14.20 21.08 -40.40
CA GLU A 161 -14.76 22.42 -40.56
C GLU A 161 -13.72 23.54 -40.30
N GLU A 162 -12.47 23.18 -39.99
CA GLU A 162 -11.37 24.10 -39.67
C GLU A 162 -11.70 25.07 -38.53
N ILE A 163 -12.32 24.57 -37.46
CA ILE A 163 -12.74 25.36 -36.29
C ILE A 163 -12.13 24.87 -34.98
N ASP A 164 -11.83 25.79 -34.07
CA ASP A 164 -11.28 25.47 -32.74
C ASP A 164 -12.35 25.43 -31.63
N ALA A 165 -13.60 25.78 -31.93
CA ALA A 165 -14.69 25.83 -30.96
C ALA A 165 -16.03 25.35 -31.56
N VAL A 166 -16.62 24.36 -30.92
CA VAL A 166 -17.94 23.81 -31.27
C VAL A 166 -18.96 24.26 -30.24
N TYR A 167 -19.98 24.98 -30.69
CA TYR A 167 -21.02 25.57 -29.83
C TYR A 167 -22.24 24.65 -29.78
N GLY A 168 -22.59 24.20 -28.58
CA GLY A 168 -23.87 23.57 -28.28
C GLY A 168 -24.92 24.61 -27.86
N SER A 169 -26.05 24.12 -27.33
CA SER A 169 -27.15 24.96 -26.85
C SER A 169 -26.78 25.85 -25.66
N ASP A 170 -25.98 25.31 -24.74
CA ASP A 170 -25.66 25.92 -23.44
C ASP A 170 -24.16 25.83 -23.09
N HIS A 171 -23.41 24.99 -23.79
CA HIS A 171 -21.97 24.79 -23.60
C HIS A 171 -21.21 24.97 -24.91
N VAL A 172 -19.90 25.17 -24.80
CA VAL A 172 -18.97 25.22 -25.93
C VAL A 172 -17.78 24.33 -25.63
N ALA A 173 -17.47 23.44 -26.58
CA ALA A 173 -16.28 22.61 -26.56
C ALA A 173 -15.18 23.29 -27.36
N ARG A 174 -14.10 23.71 -26.68
CA ARG A 174 -12.87 24.19 -27.33
C ARG A 174 -11.94 23.04 -27.55
N ILE A 175 -11.52 22.86 -28.79
CA ILE A 175 -10.67 21.76 -29.22
C ILE A 175 -9.31 22.35 -29.52
N LYS A 176 -8.30 21.86 -28.83
CA LYS A 176 -6.91 22.25 -29.06
C LYS A 176 -6.15 21.03 -29.55
N ILE A 177 -5.56 21.15 -30.74
CA ILE A 177 -4.68 20.15 -31.32
C ILE A 177 -3.27 20.72 -31.24
N GLU A 178 -2.45 20.18 -30.35
CA GLU A 178 -1.04 20.57 -30.22
C GLU A 178 -0.16 19.40 -30.62
N THR A 179 0.71 19.61 -31.60
CA THR A 179 1.80 18.67 -31.88
C THR A 179 2.87 18.88 -30.81
N LYS A 180 3.09 17.86 -29.95
CA LYS A 180 4.13 17.92 -28.93
C LYS A 180 5.26 16.95 -29.26
N GLU A 181 6.48 17.41 -29.02
CA GLU A 181 7.67 16.57 -29.07
C GLU A 181 7.70 15.70 -27.80
N LYS A 182 7.62 14.37 -27.98
CA LYS A 182 7.75 13.42 -26.88
C LYS A 182 9.15 12.83 -26.89
N TYR A 183 9.82 12.92 -25.75
CA TYR A 183 11.16 12.41 -25.55
C TYR A 183 11.16 11.07 -24.81
N PRO A 184 12.19 10.22 -24.99
CA PRO A 184 12.27 8.89 -24.39
C PRO A 184 12.15 8.91 -22.85
N LEU A 185 11.34 8.02 -22.29
CA LEU A 185 11.09 7.90 -20.85
C LEU A 185 12.16 7.02 -20.15
N LYS A 186 12.16 7.04 -18.81
CA LYS A 186 13.03 6.17 -17.98
C LYS A 186 12.71 4.70 -18.31
N GLY A 187 13.63 4.02 -18.99
CA GLY A 187 13.49 2.62 -19.44
C GLY A 187 13.75 2.40 -20.94
N ASP A 188 13.67 3.43 -21.78
CA ASP A 188 14.01 3.34 -23.22
C ASP A 188 15.54 3.28 -23.40
N GLN A 189 16.04 2.41 -24.28
CA GLN A 189 17.47 2.32 -24.59
C GLN A 189 18.01 3.63 -25.20
N ARG A 190 17.19 4.34 -25.98
CA ARG A 190 17.55 5.64 -26.60
C ARG A 190 17.70 6.76 -25.56
N ARG A 191 17.14 6.60 -24.36
CA ARG A 191 17.27 7.56 -23.26
C ARG A 191 18.72 7.71 -22.80
N ARG A 192 19.48 6.62 -22.71
CA ARG A 192 20.88 6.66 -22.26
C ARG A 192 21.77 7.47 -23.19
N ILE A 193 21.55 7.33 -24.50
CA ILE A 193 22.29 8.07 -25.54
C ILE A 193 21.97 9.56 -25.47
N LEU A 194 20.69 9.91 -25.28
CA LEU A 194 20.24 11.29 -25.10
C LEU A 194 20.83 11.91 -23.82
N ASP A 195 20.86 11.16 -22.72
CA ASP A 195 21.44 11.60 -21.45
C ASP A 195 22.94 11.91 -21.59
N GLU A 196 23.70 11.03 -22.25
CA GLU A 196 25.13 11.25 -22.50
C GLU A 196 25.37 12.46 -23.40
N LEU A 197 24.55 12.65 -24.42
CA LEU A 197 24.66 13.79 -25.33
C LEU A 197 24.46 15.12 -24.61
N ILE A 198 23.46 15.20 -23.72
CA ILE A 198 23.17 16.41 -22.95
C ILE A 198 24.21 16.63 -21.84
N LYS A 199 24.73 15.56 -21.23
CA LYS A 199 25.86 15.65 -20.28
C LYS A 199 27.14 16.15 -20.95
N LYS A 200 27.48 15.63 -22.13
CA LYS A 200 28.65 16.09 -22.92
C LYS A 200 28.53 17.57 -23.33
N ALA A 201 27.31 18.05 -23.54
CA ALA A 201 27.04 19.46 -23.81
C ALA A 201 27.06 20.36 -22.55
N GLY A 202 27.24 19.80 -21.35
CA GLY A 202 27.24 20.55 -20.09
C GLY A 202 25.86 21.04 -19.64
N LYS A 203 24.78 20.59 -20.30
CA LYS A 203 23.41 21.10 -20.12
C LYS A 203 22.53 20.25 -19.20
N TRP A 204 23.09 19.20 -18.60
CA TRP A 204 22.36 18.25 -17.76
C TRP A 204 21.62 18.89 -16.59
N MET A 205 22.23 19.90 -15.95
CA MET A 205 21.64 20.59 -14.80
C MET A 205 20.40 21.44 -15.17
N GLU A 206 20.30 21.88 -16.42
CA GLU A 206 19.18 22.69 -16.92
C GLU A 206 17.91 21.87 -17.15
N VAL A 207 18.03 20.54 -17.30
CA VAL A 207 16.91 19.64 -17.61
C VAL A 207 16.52 18.69 -16.48
N SER A 208 17.07 18.89 -15.27
CA SER A 208 16.71 18.21 -14.00
C SER A 208 16.36 16.72 -14.19
N ASP A 209 17.39 15.86 -14.19
CA ASP A 209 17.29 14.42 -14.50
C ASP A 209 16.61 14.08 -15.84
N LEU A 210 16.74 14.98 -16.82
CA LEU A 210 16.07 14.93 -18.12
C LEU A 210 14.57 14.66 -17.95
N ASN A 211 13.92 15.55 -17.23
CA ASN A 211 12.47 15.63 -17.22
C ASN A 211 12.02 16.04 -18.65
N PRO A 212 11.28 15.19 -19.40
CA PRO A 212 10.88 15.48 -20.78
C PRO A 212 10.12 16.81 -20.93
N TRP A 213 9.37 17.21 -19.90
CA TRP A 213 8.68 18.50 -19.88
C TRP A 213 9.65 19.68 -19.76
N MET A 214 10.67 19.56 -18.90
CA MET A 214 11.71 20.59 -18.78
C MET A 214 12.56 20.68 -20.05
N LEU A 215 12.92 19.54 -20.65
CA LEU A 215 13.67 19.50 -21.91
C LEU A 215 12.91 20.20 -23.04
N SER A 216 11.62 19.89 -23.21
CA SER A 216 10.77 20.55 -24.21
C SER A 216 10.70 22.06 -23.98
N ARG A 217 10.55 22.49 -22.72
CA ARG A 217 10.46 23.90 -22.34
C ARG A 217 11.75 24.69 -22.60
N VAL A 218 12.92 24.10 -22.33
CA VAL A 218 14.23 24.74 -22.57
C VAL A 218 14.51 24.90 -24.07
N ILE A 219 14.11 23.91 -24.87
CA ILE A 219 14.20 23.96 -26.33
C ILE A 219 13.24 25.02 -26.92
N GLU A 220 12.00 25.07 -26.47
CA GLU A 220 11.00 26.06 -26.90
C GLU A 220 11.42 27.51 -26.60
N ARG A 221 12.18 27.72 -25.52
CA ARG A 221 12.71 29.03 -25.11
C ARG A 221 13.97 29.45 -25.88
N GLY A 222 14.54 28.56 -26.69
CA GLY A 222 15.74 28.85 -27.48
C GLY A 222 17.03 29.01 -26.65
N GLU A 223 17.09 28.42 -25.46
CA GLU A 223 18.22 28.59 -24.53
C GLU A 223 19.47 27.78 -24.92
N TRP A 224 19.34 26.85 -25.89
CA TRP A 224 20.40 25.93 -26.34
C TRP A 224 20.86 26.22 -27.77
N ASP A 225 22.12 25.85 -28.06
CA ASP A 225 22.69 25.98 -29.39
C ASP A 225 21.90 25.18 -30.45
N SER A 226 21.77 25.77 -31.63
CA SER A 226 20.97 25.22 -32.75
C SER A 226 21.41 23.82 -33.20
N LEU A 227 22.71 23.49 -33.13
CA LEU A 227 23.22 22.16 -33.49
C LEU A 227 22.88 21.13 -32.41
N LEU A 228 22.89 21.54 -31.14
CA LEU A 228 22.51 20.69 -30.01
C LEU A 228 21.00 20.39 -30.05
N VAL A 229 20.16 21.41 -30.28
CA VAL A 229 18.70 21.25 -30.39
C VAL A 229 18.33 20.28 -31.52
N ARG A 230 19.00 20.39 -32.68
CA ARG A 230 18.75 19.47 -33.81
C ARG A 230 19.05 18.02 -33.44
N LYS A 231 20.20 17.76 -32.81
CA LYS A 231 20.59 16.41 -32.37
C LYS A 231 19.65 15.86 -31.29
N VAL A 232 19.13 16.72 -30.41
CA VAL A 232 18.17 16.31 -29.38
C VAL A 232 16.80 15.98 -29.99
N ARG A 233 16.34 16.76 -30.97
CA ARG A 233 15.08 16.50 -31.69
C ARG A 233 15.09 15.19 -32.48
N GLU A 234 16.25 14.64 -32.86
CA GLU A 234 16.33 13.31 -33.47
C GLU A 234 15.87 12.18 -32.54
N PHE A 235 15.83 12.43 -31.23
CA PHE A 235 15.32 11.50 -30.22
C PHE A 235 13.82 11.70 -29.93
N SER A 236 13.20 12.75 -30.45
CA SER A 236 11.78 13.01 -30.20
C SER A 236 10.90 12.33 -31.24
N THR A 237 9.69 11.96 -30.80
CA THR A 237 8.60 11.58 -31.70
C THR A 237 7.53 12.65 -31.60
N GLN A 238 6.99 13.09 -32.74
CA GLN A 238 5.84 13.97 -32.76
C GLN A 238 4.58 13.17 -32.39
N GLU A 239 3.88 13.60 -31.35
CA GLU A 239 2.60 13.04 -30.96
C GLU A 239 1.57 14.18 -30.96
N GLU A 240 0.48 13.99 -31.71
CA GLU A 240 -0.65 14.92 -31.65
C GLU A 240 -1.37 14.74 -30.32
N ARG A 241 -1.33 15.76 -29.47
CA ARG A 241 -2.16 15.79 -28.27
C ARG A 241 -3.41 16.58 -28.57
N ARG A 242 -4.56 15.90 -28.49
CA ARG A 242 -5.88 16.50 -28.57
C ARG A 242 -6.38 16.75 -27.16
N SER A 243 -6.90 17.95 -26.91
CA SER A 243 -7.56 18.27 -25.64
C SER A 243 -8.85 19.02 -25.91
N ILE A 244 -9.92 18.59 -25.24
CA ILE A 244 -11.23 19.23 -25.29
C ILE A 244 -11.46 19.91 -23.94
N THR A 245 -11.83 21.19 -23.96
CA THR A 245 -12.20 21.94 -22.76
C THR A 245 -13.62 22.46 -22.94
N VAL A 246 -14.52 22.05 -22.05
CA VAL A 246 -15.93 22.45 -22.10
C VAL A 246 -16.18 23.59 -21.11
N SER A 247 -16.88 24.63 -21.55
CA SER A 247 -17.32 25.73 -20.69
C SER A 247 -18.76 26.13 -21.00
N LYS A 248 -19.47 26.68 -20.01
CA LYS A 248 -20.81 27.25 -20.21
C LYS A 248 -20.76 28.51 -21.06
N LEU A 249 -21.76 28.69 -21.92
CA LEU A 249 -21.97 29.94 -22.61
C LEU A 249 -22.42 31.00 -21.60
N LYS A 250 -21.87 32.22 -21.70
CA LYS A 250 -22.41 33.36 -20.97
C LYS A 250 -23.78 33.69 -21.57
N GLU A 251 -24.79 33.87 -20.72
CA GLU A 251 -26.10 34.37 -21.16
C GLU A 251 -25.89 35.63 -21.99
N ARG A 252 -26.49 35.68 -23.18
CA ARG A 252 -26.53 36.90 -23.98
C ARG A 252 -27.56 37.81 -23.31
N GLU A 253 -27.11 38.91 -22.72
CA GLU A 253 -27.98 40.05 -22.36
C GLU A 253 -28.70 40.60 -23.60
#